data_AF-A0A6L7GE05-F1
#
_entry.id   AF-A0A6L7GE05-F1
#
_cell.length_a   1.000
_cell.length_b   1.000
_cell.length_c   1.000
_cell.angle_alpha   90.00
_cell.angle_beta   90.00
_cell.angle_gamma   90.00
#
_symmetry.space_group_name_H-M   'P 1'
#
loop_
_entity.id
_entity.type
_entity.pdbx_description
1 polymer ?
#
loop_
_entity_poly.entity_id
_entity_poly.type
_entity_poly.pdbx_seq_one_letter_code
_entity_poly.pdbx_strand_id
1 'polypeptide(L)' 'MLTQLNPTIPVTVIDKGAGYAIAVIDYGQEHNLIWVTAITSTGEIWCAPNPKVRMDTNWTMGRSLNLPAQDG' A
#
# COMPACT_ATOMS: atom_id res chain seq x y z
N MET A 1 -15.29 10.77 1.33
CA MET A 1 -15.10 10.41 2.74
C MET A 1 -13.61 10.20 3.00
N LEU A 2 -13.05 10.76 4.08
CA LEU A 2 -11.71 10.42 4.58
C LEU A 2 -11.87 9.44 5.74
N THR A 3 -11.17 8.31 5.70
CA THR A 3 -11.19 7.31 6.76
C THR A 3 -9.76 7.06 7.23
N GLN A 4 -9.47 7.39 8.49
CA GLN A 4 -8.19 7.07 9.12
C GLN A 4 -8.07 5.55 9.32
N LEU A 5 -6.89 5.02 9.06
CA LEU A 5 -6.54 3.62 9.35
C LEU A 5 -5.87 3.56 10.73
N ASN A 6 -6.40 2.70 11.60
CA ASN A 6 -5.83 2.43 12.91
C ASN A 6 -6.04 0.94 13.26
N PRO A 7 -5.00 0.09 13.20
CA PRO A 7 -3.60 0.42 12.95
C PRO A 7 -3.33 0.85 11.49
N THR A 8 -2.18 1.49 11.28
CA THR A 8 -1.65 1.76 9.93
C THR A 8 -1.31 0.45 9.23
N ILE A 9 -1.44 0.40 7.91
CA ILE A 9 -1.28 -0.84 7.13
C ILE A 9 0.01 -0.77 6.30
N PRO A 10 0.95 -1.73 6.44
CA PRO A 10 2.11 -1.82 5.57
C PRO A 10 1.70 -2.09 4.11
N VAL A 11 2.14 -1.22 3.21
CA VAL A 11 1.86 -1.30 1.77
C VAL A 11 3.08 -0.89 0.96
N THR A 12 3.10 -1.28 -0.31
CA THR A 12 4.02 -0.73 -1.32
C THR A 12 3.22 0.05 -2.34
N VAL A 13 3.66 1.26 -2.64
CA VAL A 13 3.12 2.10 -3.73
C VAL A 13 4.03 1.94 -4.95
N ILE A 14 3.43 1.57 -6.08
CA ILE A 14 4.15 1.43 -7.36
C ILE A 14 4.87 2.76 -7.69
N ASP A 15 6.14 2.67 -8.08
CA ASP A 15 7.04 3.80 -8.37
C ASP A 15 7.37 4.73 -7.18
N LYS A 16 7.07 4.31 -5.94
CA LYS A 16 7.37 5.07 -4.71
C LYS A 16 8.03 4.22 -3.62
N GLY A 17 7.67 2.94 -3.53
CA GLY A 17 8.27 1.99 -2.60
C GLY A 17 7.38 1.69 -1.39
N ALA A 18 7.99 1.05 -0.38
CA ALA A 18 7.31 0.61 0.83
C ALA A 18 6.95 1.79 1.75
N GLY A 19 5.85 1.63 2.48
CA GLY A 19 5.33 2.63 3.38
C GLY A 19 4.18 2.12 4.24
N TYR A 20 3.61 3.05 5.02
CA TYR A 20 2.45 2.78 5.85
C TYR A 20 1.27 3.61 5.37
N ALA A 21 0.19 2.92 5.00
CA ALA A 21 -1.08 3.55 4.74
C ALA A 21 -1.69 4.03 6.06
N ILE A 22 -1.97 5.32 6.13
CA ILE A 22 -2.50 5.99 7.34
C ILE A 22 -3.97 6.39 7.19
N ALA A 23 -4.46 6.50 5.96
CA ALA A 23 -5.85 6.80 5.67
C ALA A 23 -6.23 6.38 4.24
N VAL A 24 -7.53 6.30 3.98
CA VAL A 24 -8.08 6.20 2.62
C VAL A 24 -9.06 7.34 2.37
N ILE A 25 -9.13 7.80 1.12
CA ILE A 25 -10.10 8.79 0.63
C ILE A 25 -10.98 8.09 -0.39
N ASP A 26 -12.27 8.03 -0.09
CA ASP A 26 -13.31 7.53 -0.97
C ASP A 26 -14.04 8.71 -1.62
N TYR A 27 -13.95 8.84 -2.94
CA TYR A 27 -14.67 9.87 -3.71
C TYR A 27 -16.07 9.41 -4.16
N GLY A 28 -16.46 8.17 -3.87
CA GLY A 28 -17.72 7.58 -4.29
C GLY A 28 -17.59 6.80 -5.60
N GLN A 29 -18.75 6.56 -6.23
CA GLN A 29 -18.86 5.78 -7.47
C GLN A 29 -18.00 6.37 -8.60
N GLU A 30 -17.55 5.51 -9.52
CA GLU A 30 -16.70 5.86 -10.68
C GLU A 30 -15.28 6.38 -10.36
N HIS A 31 -14.87 6.41 -9.07
CA HIS A 31 -13.52 6.79 -8.67
C HIS A 31 -12.78 5.65 -7.97
N ASN A 32 -11.45 5.64 -8.10
CA ASN A 32 -10.62 4.74 -7.32
C ASN A 32 -10.62 5.17 -5.85
N LEU A 33 -10.64 4.20 -4.94
CA LEU A 33 -10.24 4.43 -3.55
C LEU A 33 -8.79 4.92 -3.53
N ILE A 34 -8.55 6.07 -2.91
CA ILE A 34 -7.22 6.67 -2.80
C ILE A 34 -6.60 6.32 -1.46
N TRP A 35 -5.35 5.90 -1.45
CA TRP A 35 -4.59 5.53 -0.26
C TRP A 35 -3.59 6.62 0.07
N VAL A 36 -3.64 7.13 1.30
CA VAL A 36 -2.67 8.09 1.84
C VAL A 36 -1.59 7.30 2.56
N THR A 37 -0.38 7.34 2.02
CA THR A 37 0.75 6.50 2.47
C THR A 37 1.95 7.36 2.79
N ALA A 38 2.55 7.15 3.96
CA ALA A 38 3.87 7.69 4.29
C ALA A 38 4.94 6.71 3.80
N ILE A 39 5.80 7.15 2.88
CA ILE A 39 6.88 6.34 2.28
C ILE A 39 8.04 6.25 3.26
N THR A 40 8.46 5.03 3.59
CA THR A 40 9.42 4.79 4.68
C THR A 40 10.81 5.34 4.36
N SER A 41 11.27 5.19 3.11
CA SER A 41 12.64 5.57 2.72
C SER A 41 12.84 7.07 2.56
N THR A 42 11.78 7.82 2.20
CA THR A 42 11.88 9.26 1.89
C THR A 42 11.15 10.14 2.91
N GLY A 43 10.23 9.58 3.70
CA GLY A 43 9.34 10.33 4.59
C GLY A 43 8.23 11.10 3.88
N GLU A 44 8.14 11.02 2.55
CA GLU A 44 7.11 11.70 1.76
C GLU A 44 5.73 11.08 2.01
N ILE A 45 4.70 11.92 1.95
CA ILE A 45 3.30 11.47 1.99
C ILE A 45 2.73 11.51 0.58
N TRP A 46 2.20 10.37 0.11
CA TRP A 46 1.65 10.21 -1.23
C TRP A 46 0.21 9.71 -1.21
N CYS A 47 -0.57 10.20 -2.16
CA CYS A 47 -1.92 9.73 -2.46
C CYS A 47 -1.89 8.85 -3.71
N ALA A 48 -2.19 7.57 -3.58
CA ALA A 48 -2.15 6.61 -4.70
C ALA A 48 -3.52 5.93 -4.89
N PRO A 49 -4.00 5.78 -6.14
CA PRO A 49 -5.24 5.04 -6.39
C PRO A 49 -5.02 3.53 -6.16
N ASN A 50 -6.07 2.80 -5.77
CA ASN A 50 -6.00 1.37 -5.45
C ASN A 50 -5.15 0.53 -6.43
N PRO A 51 -5.22 0.73 -7.77
CA PRO A 51 -4.47 -0.10 -8.72
C PRO A 51 -2.95 0.03 -8.58
N LYS A 52 -2.48 1.09 -7.90
CA LYS A 52 -1.06 1.37 -7.63
C LYS A 52 -0.59 0.95 -6.23
N VAL A 53 -1.44 0.31 -5.43
CA VAL A 53 -1.11 -0.08 -4.05
C VAL A 53 -1.06 -1.61 -3.95
N ARG A 54 -0.04 -2.14 -3.29
CA ARG A 54 0.12 -3.57 -3.02
C ARG A 54 0.28 -3.78 -1.52
N MET A 55 -0.39 -4.80 -0.99
CA MET A 55 -0.13 -5.26 0.38
C MET A 55 1.31 -5.77 0.47
N ASP A 56 1.96 -5.51 1.59
CA ASP A 56 3.28 -6.08 1.86
C ASP A 56 3.20 -7.59 2.15
N THR A 57 4.36 -8.24 2.08
CA THR A 57 4.54 -9.63 2.50
C THR A 57 4.23 -9.79 3.98
N ASN A 58 3.68 -10.96 4.34
CA ASN A 58 3.30 -11.28 5.69
C ASN A 58 3.34 -12.80 5.89
N TRP A 59 4.38 -13.28 6.56
CA TRP A 59 4.64 -14.70 6.77
C TRP A 59 3.58 -15.39 7.63
N THR A 60 3.06 -14.75 8.68
CA THR A 60 2.00 -15.33 9.53
C THR A 60 0.69 -15.48 8.77
N MET A 61 0.44 -14.59 7.80
CA MET A 61 -0.74 -14.64 6.94
C MET A 61 -0.50 -15.42 5.63
N GLY A 62 0.63 -16.12 5.49
CA GLY A 62 0.97 -16.89 4.29
C GLY A 62 1.21 -16.04 3.03
N ARG A 63 1.37 -14.72 3.16
CA ARG A 63 1.73 -13.81 2.06
C ARG A 63 3.25 -13.83 1.88
N SER A 64 3.74 -14.88 1.25
CA SER A 64 5.16 -15.04 0.93
C SER A 64 5.56 -14.15 -0.25
N LEU A 65 6.83 -13.75 -0.28
CA LEU A 65 7.44 -13.15 -1.46
C LEU A 65 7.40 -14.24 -2.55
N ASN A 66 6.72 -13.98 -3.69
CA ASN A 66 6.88 -14.81 -4.88
C ASN A 66 8.26 -14.52 -5.45
N LEU A 67 9.30 -15.08 -4.82
CA LEU A 67 10.61 -15.19 -5.44
C LEU A 67 10.40 -16.05 -6.69
N PRO A 68 10.78 -15.58 -7.89
CA PRO A 68 10.83 -16.48 -9.03
C PRO A 68 11.72 -17.66 -8.64
N ALA A 69 11.33 -18.87 -9.06
CA ALA A 69 12.17 -20.04 -8.87
C ALA A 69 13.56 -19.70 -9.37
N GLN A 70 14.58 -19.83 -8.52
CA GLN A 70 15.94 -19.77 -9.00
C GLN A 70 16.13 -21.01 -9.86
N ASP A 71 16.03 -20.84 -11.16
CA ASP A 71 16.48 -21.83 -12.13
C ASP A 71 17.98 -22.04 -11.87
N GLY A 72 18.31 -23.24 -11.36
CA GLY A 72 19.68 -23.67 -11.06
C GLY A 72 20.46 -24.10 -12.29
#